data_AF-A0A2W4P2I2-F1
#
_entry.id   AF-A0A2W4P2I2-F1
#
_cell.length_a   1.000
_cell.length_b   1.000
_cell.length_c   1.000
_cell.angle_alpha   90.00
_cell.angle_beta   90.00
_cell.angle_gamma   90.00
#
_symmetry.space_group_name_H-M   'P 1'
#
loop_
_entity.id
_entity.type
_entity.pdbx_description
1 polymer ?
#
loop_
_entity_poly.entity_id
_entity_poly.type
_entity_poly.pdbx_seq_one_letter_code
_entity_poly.pdbx_strand_id
1 'polypeptide(L)'
;MDQLKKDWSAAHSGTAGTYDPATFTRIVRSRVKEHTRTAMQYFWASFVLQLIVYALLSHVIVRYWSDRTVVLPAILGIALFIPFTIVLMTKFKAIAAAGKTHDPAAGDASLKEYILLRRNMLLSFYRFKRWYEFILIPLASAIGVFIVFELYVPGGVAEHQSVALTILIITLTSCAWAIHRENQRNFKEPLARFDEVLKEFEREK
;
A
#
# COMPACT_ATOMS: atom_id res chain seq x y z
N MET A 1 -4.56 -22.54 10.11
CA MET A 1 -3.31 -23.11 10.64
C MET A 1 -3.47 -24.61 10.91
N ASP A 2 -4.58 -25.06 11.49
CA ASP A 2 -4.75 -26.48 11.87
C ASP A 2 -4.85 -27.46 10.70
N GLN A 3 -5.48 -27.08 9.58
CA GLN A 3 -5.48 -27.92 8.37
C GLN A 3 -4.08 -28.07 7.76
N LEU A 4 -3.30 -26.99 7.72
CA LEU A 4 -1.92 -27.02 7.24
C LEU A 4 -1.00 -27.84 8.15
N LYS A 5 -1.18 -27.75 9.48
CA LYS A 5 -0.43 -28.56 10.44
C LYS A 5 -0.80 -30.05 10.33
N LYS A 6 -2.05 -30.36 9.99
CA LYS A 6 -2.58 -31.71 9.81
C LYS A 6 -2.11 -32.34 8.49
N ASP A 7 -2.09 -31.55 7.41
CA ASP A 7 -1.56 -31.98 6.10
C ASP A 7 -0.04 -32.13 6.14
N TRP A 8 0.64 -31.27 6.91
CA TRP A 8 2.08 -31.35 7.18
C TRP A 8 2.43 -32.55 8.06
N SER A 9 1.71 -32.78 9.16
CA SER A 9 1.99 -33.92 10.04
C SER A 9 1.64 -35.25 9.37
N ALA A 10 0.61 -35.31 8.53
CA ALA A 10 0.29 -36.48 7.73
C ALA A 10 1.39 -36.83 6.72
N ALA A 11 2.05 -35.83 6.13
CA ALA A 11 3.18 -36.04 5.21
C ALA A 11 4.49 -36.46 5.92
N HIS A 12 4.64 -36.19 7.22
CA HIS A 12 5.87 -36.41 7.99
C HIS A 12 5.78 -37.56 9.02
N SER A 13 4.71 -38.34 9.03
CA SER A 13 4.52 -39.46 9.98
C SER A 13 5.18 -40.78 9.53
N GLY A 14 5.88 -40.81 8.40
CA GLY A 14 6.49 -42.02 7.88
C GLY A 14 7.86 -41.77 7.28
N THR A 15 8.90 -42.21 8.00
CA THR A 15 10.30 -42.42 7.55
C THR A 15 11.07 -41.19 7.03
N ALA A 16 12.34 -41.09 7.44
CA ALA A 16 13.32 -40.16 6.93
C ALA A 16 13.32 -40.15 5.39
N GLY A 17 12.64 -39.16 4.82
CA GLY A 17 12.32 -39.09 3.39
C GLY A 17 12.91 -37.82 2.81
N THR A 18 13.70 -38.01 1.77
CA THR A 18 14.32 -37.01 0.90
C THR A 18 13.38 -35.81 0.67
N TYR A 19 13.86 -34.62 1.07
CA TYR A 19 13.24 -33.33 0.79
C TYR A 19 12.81 -33.26 -0.68
N ASP A 20 11.52 -33.03 -0.95
CA ASP A 20 11.01 -32.79 -2.31
C ASP A 20 10.99 -31.27 -2.60
N PRO A 21 12.03 -30.73 -3.25
CA PRO A 21 12.13 -29.31 -3.57
C PRO A 21 10.98 -28.83 -4.47
N ALA A 22 10.34 -29.71 -5.24
CA ALA A 22 9.23 -29.34 -6.11
C ALA A 22 7.97 -28.98 -5.32
N THR A 23 7.65 -29.75 -4.28
CA THR A 23 6.50 -29.47 -3.39
C THR A 23 6.72 -28.20 -2.59
N PHE A 24 7.93 -28.00 -2.07
CA PHE A 24 8.30 -26.77 -1.35
C PHE A 24 8.22 -25.52 -2.25
N THR A 25 8.77 -25.60 -3.47
CA THR A 25 8.71 -24.52 -4.47
C THR A 25 7.26 -24.17 -4.84
N ARG A 26 6.38 -25.18 -4.92
CA ARG A 26 4.94 -24.99 -5.18
C ARG A 26 4.24 -24.23 -4.04
N ILE A 27 4.58 -24.54 -2.79
CA ILE A 27 4.02 -23.88 -1.59
C ILE A 27 4.52 -22.43 -1.49
N VAL A 28 5.80 -22.19 -1.75
CA VAL A 28 6.35 -20.82 -1.78
C VAL A 28 5.69 -20.02 -2.91
N ARG A 29 5.54 -20.60 -4.11
CA ARG A 29 4.88 -19.97 -5.25
C ARG A 29 3.41 -19.61 -4.98
N SER A 30 2.65 -20.48 -4.31
CA SER A 30 1.25 -20.20 -4.01
C SER A 30 1.12 -19.01 -3.04
N ARG A 31 1.92 -18.97 -1.96
CA ARG A 31 1.94 -17.84 -1.02
C ARG A 31 2.42 -16.54 -1.67
N VAL A 32 3.43 -16.63 -2.51
CA VAL A 32 3.94 -15.53 -3.33
C VAL A 32 2.85 -14.95 -4.23
N LYS A 33 2.08 -15.80 -4.90
CA LYS A 33 0.99 -15.38 -5.78
C LYS A 33 -0.15 -14.74 -5.00
N GLU A 34 -0.47 -15.28 -3.83
CA GLU A 34 -1.48 -14.74 -2.92
C GLU A 34 -1.10 -13.34 -2.42
N HIS A 35 0.11 -13.16 -1.89
CA HIS A 35 0.60 -11.85 -1.45
C HIS A 35 0.69 -10.83 -2.60
N THR A 36 1.04 -11.29 -3.81
CA THR A 36 1.05 -10.42 -5.01
C THR A 36 -0.36 -9.99 -5.40
N ARG A 37 -1.35 -10.89 -5.34
CA ARG A 37 -2.75 -10.57 -5.63
C ARG A 37 -3.32 -9.58 -4.63
N THR A 38 -3.05 -9.75 -3.34
CA THR A 38 -3.46 -8.79 -2.31
C THR A 38 -2.83 -7.42 -2.55
N ALA A 39 -1.52 -7.37 -2.81
CA ALA A 39 -0.84 -6.12 -3.16
C ALA A 39 -1.42 -5.46 -4.42
N MET A 40 -1.80 -6.26 -5.42
CA MET A 40 -2.44 -5.80 -6.65
C MET A 40 -3.83 -5.20 -6.40
N GLN A 41 -4.62 -5.82 -5.52
CA GLN A 41 -5.95 -5.30 -5.15
C GLN A 41 -5.84 -3.96 -4.41
N TYR A 42 -4.88 -3.83 -3.48
CA TYR A 42 -4.59 -2.56 -2.82
C TYR A 42 -4.15 -1.47 -3.80
N PHE A 43 -3.30 -1.84 -4.76
CA PHE A 43 -2.89 -0.95 -5.83
C PHE A 43 -4.09 -0.43 -6.62
N TRP A 44 -4.98 -1.33 -7.06
CA TRP A 44 -6.19 -0.94 -7.80
C TRP A 44 -7.10 -0.03 -6.98
N ALA A 45 -7.30 -0.32 -5.70
CA ALA A 45 -8.09 0.53 -4.82
C ALA A 45 -7.48 1.94 -4.70
N SER A 46 -6.16 2.04 -4.51
CA SER A 46 -5.45 3.32 -4.44
C SER A 46 -5.52 4.08 -5.77
N PHE A 47 -5.38 3.38 -6.90
CA PHE A 47 -5.43 3.98 -8.22
C PHE A 47 -6.82 4.54 -8.55
N VAL A 48 -7.88 3.78 -8.26
CA VAL A 48 -9.27 4.24 -8.42
C VAL A 48 -9.53 5.46 -7.56
N LEU A 49 -9.07 5.46 -6.30
CA LEU A 49 -9.19 6.62 -5.43
C LEU A 49 -8.51 7.86 -6.02
N GLN A 50 -7.31 7.72 -6.59
CA GLN A 50 -6.62 8.83 -7.26
C GLN A 50 -7.39 9.35 -8.46
N LEU A 51 -7.98 8.47 -9.28
CA LEU A 51 -8.83 8.88 -10.41
C LEU A 51 -10.05 9.67 -9.93
N ILE A 52 -10.69 9.24 -8.84
CA ILE A 52 -11.82 9.95 -8.24
C ILE A 52 -11.38 11.34 -7.76
N VAL A 53 -10.25 11.44 -7.05
CA VAL A 53 -9.71 12.71 -6.57
C VAL A 53 -9.39 13.65 -7.74
N TYR A 54 -8.74 13.15 -8.79
CA TYR A 54 -8.45 13.96 -9.98
C TYR A 54 -9.72 14.40 -10.70
N ALA A 55 -10.72 13.53 -10.83
CA ALA A 55 -12.00 13.88 -11.43
C ALA A 55 -12.70 14.98 -10.63
N LEU A 56 -12.74 14.86 -9.30
CA LEU A 56 -13.34 15.84 -8.40
C LEU A 56 -12.64 17.20 -8.51
N LEU A 57 -11.30 17.23 -8.37
CA LEU A 57 -10.53 18.47 -8.43
C LEU A 57 -10.59 19.10 -9.83
N SER A 58 -10.55 18.31 -10.89
CA SER A 58 -10.71 18.81 -12.26
C SER A 58 -12.10 19.43 -12.46
N HIS A 59 -13.15 18.78 -11.95
CA HIS A 59 -14.49 19.34 -11.98
C HIS A 59 -14.57 20.67 -11.22
N VAL A 60 -13.97 20.77 -10.03
CA VAL A 60 -13.90 22.03 -9.27
C VAL A 60 -13.17 23.12 -10.06
N ILE A 61 -12.02 22.81 -10.66
CA ILE A 61 -11.25 23.76 -11.48
C ILE A 61 -12.08 24.27 -12.66
N VAL A 62 -12.76 23.38 -13.40
CA VAL A 62 -13.56 23.77 -14.57
C VAL A 62 -14.78 24.59 -14.14
N ARG A 63 -15.46 24.18 -13.07
CA ARG A 63 -16.69 24.84 -12.61
C ARG A 63 -16.42 26.24 -12.03
N TYR A 64 -15.31 26.40 -11.32
CA TYR A 64 -14.96 27.63 -10.60
C TYR A 64 -13.77 28.37 -11.25
N TRP A 65 -13.56 28.20 -12.56
CA TRP A 65 -12.38 28.72 -13.27
C TRP A 65 -12.11 30.22 -13.07
N SER A 66 -13.16 31.02 -12.86
CA SER A 66 -13.04 32.46 -12.61
C SER A 66 -12.55 32.80 -11.20
N ASP A 67 -12.73 31.90 -10.23
CA ASP A 67 -12.38 32.13 -8.83
C ASP A 67 -11.00 31.56 -8.49
N ARG A 68 -10.03 32.46 -8.38
CA ARG A 68 -8.63 32.09 -8.10
C ARG A 68 -8.45 31.52 -6.69
N THR A 69 -9.31 31.87 -5.74
CA THR A 69 -9.18 31.38 -4.35
C THR A 69 -9.47 29.89 -4.27
N VAL A 70 -10.36 29.37 -5.11
CA VAL A 70 -10.74 27.95 -5.16
C VAL A 70 -9.87 27.17 -6.16
N VAL A 71 -9.55 27.76 -7.31
CA VAL A 71 -8.78 27.10 -8.38
C VAL A 71 -7.35 26.79 -7.93
N LEU A 72 -6.69 27.73 -7.24
CA LEU A 72 -5.29 27.55 -6.84
C LEU A 72 -5.10 26.36 -5.87
N PRO A 73 -5.87 26.23 -4.77
CA PRO A 73 -5.86 25.04 -3.92
C PRO A 73 -6.20 23.76 -4.67
N ALA A 74 -7.13 23.79 -5.63
CA ALA A 74 -7.50 22.60 -6.40
C ALA A 74 -6.33 22.13 -7.30
N ILE A 75 -5.62 23.06 -7.94
CA ILE A 75 -4.40 22.77 -8.71
C ILE A 75 -3.29 22.23 -7.79
N LEU A 76 -3.09 22.85 -6.62
CA LEU A 76 -2.13 22.36 -5.62
C LEU A 76 -2.50 20.95 -5.14
N GLY A 77 -3.79 20.66 -4.98
CA GLY A 77 -4.30 19.32 -4.70
C GLY A 77 -3.86 18.33 -5.78
N ILE A 78 -4.10 18.63 -7.06
CA ILE A 78 -3.66 17.76 -8.16
C ILE A 78 -2.14 17.57 -8.14
N ALA A 79 -1.38 18.67 -8.04
CA ALA A 79 0.08 18.64 -8.03
C ALA A 79 0.63 17.79 -6.88
N LEU A 80 -0.02 17.83 -5.71
CA LEU A 80 0.34 17.03 -4.55
C LEU A 80 0.23 15.52 -4.81
N PHE A 81 -0.79 15.07 -5.55
CA PHE A 81 -1.01 13.64 -5.85
C PHE A 81 -0.17 13.10 -7.01
N ILE A 82 0.45 13.95 -7.85
CA ILE A 82 1.27 13.52 -8.99
C ILE A 82 2.46 12.66 -8.55
N PRO A 83 3.33 13.08 -7.59
CA PRO A 83 4.44 12.26 -7.12
C PRO A 83 4.00 10.89 -6.61
N PHE A 84 2.86 10.81 -5.92
CA PHE A 84 2.29 9.53 -5.48
C PHE A 84 2.02 8.61 -6.66
N THR A 85 1.36 9.15 -7.68
CA THR A 85 0.93 8.41 -8.86
C THR A 85 2.14 7.86 -9.61
N ILE A 86 3.20 8.65 -9.76
CA ILE A 86 4.45 8.24 -10.41
C ILE A 86 5.10 7.06 -9.65
N VAL A 87 5.22 7.17 -8.32
CA VAL A 87 5.83 6.10 -7.52
C VAL A 87 4.96 4.85 -7.52
N LEU A 88 3.64 5.01 -7.41
CA LEU A 88 2.68 3.91 -7.47
C LEU A 88 2.79 3.17 -8.81
N MET A 89 2.84 3.88 -9.94
CA MET A 89 3.04 3.27 -11.27
C MET A 89 4.39 2.58 -11.42
N THR A 90 5.47 3.20 -10.92
CA THR A 90 6.81 2.63 -11.00
C THR A 90 6.89 1.30 -10.25
N LYS A 91 6.28 1.23 -9.06
CA LYS A 91 6.23 0.02 -8.24
C LYS A 91 5.32 -1.05 -8.85
N PHE A 92 4.19 -0.66 -9.43
CA PHE A 92 3.35 -1.58 -10.18
C PHE A 92 4.07 -2.20 -11.37
N LYS A 93 4.76 -1.37 -12.17
CA LYS A 93 5.55 -1.85 -13.31
C LYS A 93 6.62 -2.85 -12.84
N ALA A 94 7.28 -2.58 -11.72
CA ALA A 94 8.27 -3.50 -11.14
C ALA A 94 7.65 -4.83 -10.71
N ILE A 95 6.50 -4.82 -10.04
CA ILE A 95 5.79 -6.04 -9.61
C ILE A 95 5.27 -6.84 -10.83
N ALA A 96 4.70 -6.15 -11.82
CA ALA A 96 4.21 -6.77 -13.04
C ALA A 96 5.33 -7.36 -13.90
N ALA A 97 6.50 -6.70 -13.94
CA ALA A 97 7.69 -7.21 -14.63
C ALA A 97 8.30 -8.40 -13.90
N ALA A 98 8.43 -8.36 -12.57
CA ALA A 98 8.97 -9.46 -11.77
C ALA A 98 8.16 -10.75 -11.85
N GLY A 99 6.87 -10.66 -12.19
CA GLY A 99 6.02 -11.82 -12.47
C GLY A 99 6.37 -12.57 -13.76
N LYS A 100 7.15 -11.97 -14.68
CA LYS A 100 7.50 -12.55 -15.98
C LYS A 100 8.91 -13.14 -16.07
N THR A 101 9.82 -12.81 -15.14
CA THR A 101 11.27 -13.01 -15.35
C THR A 101 11.94 -14.12 -14.54
N HIS A 102 11.22 -14.86 -13.69
CA HIS A 102 11.86 -15.93 -12.89
C HIS A 102 11.40 -17.33 -13.31
N ASP A 103 12.16 -17.90 -14.24
CA ASP A 103 12.19 -19.34 -14.50
C ASP A 103 13.19 -19.98 -13.51
N PRO A 104 12.76 -20.84 -12.57
CA PRO A 104 13.54 -21.24 -11.40
C PRO A 104 14.47 -22.44 -11.66
N ALA A 105 14.90 -22.68 -12.90
CA ALA A 105 15.81 -23.79 -13.21
C ALA A 105 17.22 -23.65 -12.59
N ALA A 106 17.48 -22.61 -11.79
CA ALA A 106 18.79 -22.26 -11.24
C ALA A 106 18.82 -22.23 -9.69
N GLY A 107 18.75 -23.39 -9.03
CA GLY A 107 19.31 -23.66 -7.69
C GLY A 107 18.78 -22.92 -6.44
N ASP A 108 19.01 -23.50 -5.26
CA ASP A 108 18.56 -23.03 -3.92
C ASP A 108 19.07 -21.63 -3.53
N ALA A 109 20.25 -21.23 -4.02
CA ALA A 109 20.76 -19.87 -3.82
C ALA A 109 19.83 -18.80 -4.41
N SER A 110 19.13 -19.12 -5.51
CA SER A 110 18.18 -18.19 -6.15
C SER A 110 16.90 -17.99 -5.33
N LEU A 111 16.48 -18.97 -4.52
CA LEU A 111 15.25 -18.88 -3.75
C LEU A 111 15.42 -17.94 -2.55
N LYS A 112 16.55 -18.03 -1.84
CA LYS A 112 16.89 -17.12 -0.73
C LYS A 112 17.05 -15.68 -1.24
N GLU A 113 17.75 -15.49 -2.35
CA GLU A 113 17.88 -14.17 -2.99
C GLU A 113 16.53 -13.62 -3.44
N TYR A 114 15.65 -14.46 -3.99
CA TYR A 114 14.30 -14.07 -4.37
C TYR A 114 13.46 -13.60 -3.17
N ILE A 115 13.52 -14.32 -2.04
CA ILE A 115 12.82 -13.94 -0.80
C ILE A 115 13.38 -12.62 -0.23
N LEU A 116 14.70 -12.46 -0.20
CA LEU A 116 15.36 -11.24 0.28
C LEU A 116 15.06 -10.01 -0.60
N LEU A 117 15.12 -10.17 -1.92
CA LEU A 117 14.78 -9.13 -2.88
C LEU A 117 13.34 -8.64 -2.66
N ARG A 118 12.41 -9.58 -2.44
CA ARG A 118 11.00 -9.26 -2.24
C ARG A 118 10.73 -8.61 -0.88
N ARG A 119 11.41 -9.05 0.18
CA ARG A 119 11.37 -8.42 1.51
C ARG A 119 11.88 -6.97 1.45
N ASN A 120 12.99 -6.73 0.76
CA ASN A 120 13.55 -5.39 0.60
C ASN A 120 12.64 -4.49 -0.26
N MET A 121 11.99 -5.04 -1.29
CA MET A 121 10.96 -4.31 -2.04
C MET A 121 9.79 -3.90 -1.14
N LEU A 122 9.30 -4.80 -0.28
CA LEU A 122 8.20 -4.51 0.65
C LEU A 122 8.59 -3.45 1.69
N LEU A 123 9.78 -3.55 2.26
CA LEU A 123 10.29 -2.59 3.26
C LEU A 123 10.51 -1.20 2.66
N SER A 124 11.09 -1.12 1.45
CA SER A 124 11.28 0.16 0.76
C SER A 124 9.93 0.82 0.41
N PHE A 125 8.94 0.02 -0.01
CA PHE A 125 7.58 0.48 -0.25
C PHE A 125 6.93 1.00 1.04
N TYR A 126 7.07 0.28 2.15
CA TYR A 126 6.51 0.68 3.43
C TYR A 126 7.11 1.99 3.96
N ARG A 127 8.44 2.15 3.90
CA ARG A 127 9.11 3.40 4.31
C ARG A 127 8.65 4.59 3.47
N PHE A 128 8.58 4.40 2.15
CA PHE A 128 8.06 5.42 1.25
C PHE A 128 6.60 5.76 1.56
N LYS A 129 5.72 4.75 1.65
CA LYS A 129 4.29 4.91 1.95
C LYS A 129 4.09 5.69 3.25
N ARG A 130 4.78 5.30 4.32
CA ARG A 130 4.65 5.92 5.64
C ARG A 130 5.07 7.40 5.65
N TRP A 131 6.20 7.73 5.03
CA TRP A 131 6.66 9.11 4.95
C TRP A 131 5.73 9.94 4.07
N TYR A 132 5.28 9.36 2.95
CA TYR A 132 4.38 10.03 2.02
C TYR A 132 3.00 10.28 2.61
N GLU A 133 2.39 9.30 3.29
CA GLU A 133 1.13 9.45 4.02
C GLU A 133 1.20 10.59 5.04
N PHE A 134 2.30 10.67 5.79
CA PHE A 134 2.49 11.69 6.81
C PHE A 134 2.46 13.13 6.24
N ILE A 135 2.88 13.32 4.98
CA ILE A 135 2.86 14.62 4.31
C ILE A 135 1.56 14.81 3.53
N LEU A 136 1.17 13.81 2.75
CA LEU A 136 0.02 13.85 1.85
C LEU A 136 -1.27 14.12 2.61
N ILE A 137 -1.49 13.43 3.73
CA ILE A 137 -2.79 13.44 4.40
C ILE A 137 -3.07 14.78 5.06
N PRO A 138 -2.14 15.39 5.84
CA PRO A 138 -2.37 16.72 6.37
C PRO A 138 -2.63 17.74 5.28
N LEU A 139 -1.84 17.74 4.21
CA LEU A 139 -1.98 18.70 3.13
C LEU A 139 -3.27 18.48 2.33
N ALA A 140 -3.59 17.25 1.96
CA ALA A 140 -4.80 16.93 1.22
C ALA A 140 -6.06 17.22 2.05
N SER A 141 -6.03 16.92 3.35
CA SER A 141 -7.14 17.24 4.26
C SER A 141 -7.30 18.76 4.42
N ALA A 142 -6.21 19.51 4.56
CA ALA A 142 -6.25 20.97 4.63
C ALA A 142 -6.82 21.59 3.35
N ILE A 143 -6.36 21.14 2.18
CA ILE A 143 -6.88 21.59 0.88
C ILE A 143 -8.36 21.23 0.74
N GLY A 144 -8.74 20.01 1.11
CA GLY A 144 -10.13 19.55 1.06
C GLY A 144 -11.05 20.39 1.94
N VAL A 145 -10.68 20.60 3.21
CA VAL A 145 -11.45 21.44 4.15
C VAL A 145 -11.54 22.88 3.63
N PHE A 146 -10.43 23.44 3.13
CA PHE A 146 -10.41 24.79 2.58
C PHE A 146 -11.40 24.94 1.41
N ILE A 147 -11.32 24.06 0.41
CA ILE A 147 -12.23 24.07 -0.75
C ILE A 147 -13.69 23.90 -0.31
N VAL A 148 -13.97 22.97 0.62
CA VAL A 148 -15.33 22.75 1.11
C VAL A 148 -15.89 23.99 1.79
N PHE A 149 -15.10 24.68 2.61
CA PHE A 149 -15.55 25.91 3.28
C PHE A 149 -15.79 27.04 2.30
N GLU A 150 -14.86 27.29 1.37
CA GLU A 150 -15.05 28.34 0.36
C GLU A 150 -16.26 28.09 -0.56
N LEU A 151 -16.59 26.82 -0.83
CA LEU A 151 -17.68 26.49 -1.74
C LEU A 151 -19.05 26.40 -1.06
N TYR A 152 -19.11 25.95 0.19
CA TYR A 152 -20.38 25.59 0.85
C TYR A 152 -20.71 26.45 2.08
N VAL A 153 -19.76 27.22 2.60
CA VAL A 153 -19.96 28.05 3.79
C VAL A 153 -19.81 29.53 3.41
N PRO A 154 -20.84 30.37 3.60
CA PRO A 154 -20.70 31.80 3.34
C PRO A 154 -19.61 32.39 4.25
N GLY A 155 -18.74 33.25 3.69
CA GLY A 155 -17.58 33.80 4.41
C GLY A 155 -16.34 32.90 4.46
N GLY A 156 -16.46 31.65 4.00
CA GLY A 156 -15.33 30.74 3.81
C GLY A 156 -14.60 30.39 5.11
N VAL A 157 -13.32 30.06 4.99
CA VAL A 157 -12.49 29.72 6.16
C VAL A 157 -12.18 30.94 7.02
N ALA A 158 -12.12 32.12 6.40
CA ALA A 158 -11.75 33.36 7.09
C ALA A 158 -12.74 33.74 8.20
N GLU A 159 -14.04 33.53 7.97
CA GLU A 159 -15.12 33.85 8.92
C GLU A 159 -15.37 32.71 9.93
N HIS A 160 -15.11 31.46 9.56
CA HIS A 160 -15.43 30.27 10.37
C HIS A 160 -14.22 29.42 10.77
N GLN A 161 -13.14 30.08 11.23
CA GLN A 161 -11.85 29.44 11.52
C GLN A 161 -11.93 28.29 12.54
N SER A 162 -12.71 28.46 13.62
CA SER A 162 -12.85 27.46 14.69
C SER A 162 -13.52 26.18 14.20
N VAL A 163 -14.54 26.31 13.35
CA VAL A 163 -15.28 25.19 12.77
C VAL A 163 -14.40 24.47 11.75
N ALA A 164 -13.72 25.22 10.87
CA ALA A 164 -12.78 24.66 9.90
C ALA A 164 -11.65 23.87 10.58
N LEU A 165 -11.07 24.41 11.66
CA LEU A 165 -10.04 23.74 12.44
C LEU A 165 -10.58 22.45 13.09
N THR A 166 -11.79 22.50 13.64
CA THR A 166 -12.42 21.33 14.28
C THR A 166 -12.64 20.21 13.25
N ILE A 167 -13.17 20.54 12.07
CA ILE A 167 -13.38 19.57 10.98
C ILE A 167 -12.05 19.01 10.50
N LEU A 168 -11.01 19.84 10.38
CA LEU A 168 -9.68 19.39 10.01
C LEU A 168 -9.13 18.39 11.03
N ILE A 169 -9.22 18.68 12.34
CA ILE A 169 -8.76 17.76 13.39
C ILE A 169 -9.52 16.43 13.35
N ILE A 170 -10.85 16.47 13.21
CA ILE A 170 -11.67 15.25 13.08
C ILE A 170 -11.27 14.44 11.84
N THR A 171 -11.01 15.11 10.73
CA THR A 171 -10.57 14.46 9.48
C THR A 171 -9.20 13.80 9.67
N LEU A 172 -8.23 14.53 10.22
CA LEU A 172 -6.88 14.03 10.45
C LEU A 172 -6.85 12.84 11.41
N THR A 173 -7.59 12.93 12.51
CA THR A 173 -7.69 11.82 13.49
C THR A 173 -8.34 10.59 12.87
N SER A 174 -9.40 10.77 12.07
CA SER A 174 -10.06 9.68 11.36
C SER A 174 -9.12 9.01 10.35
N CYS A 175 -8.40 9.79 9.53
CA CYS A 175 -7.42 9.27 8.58
C CYS A 175 -6.26 8.57 9.29
N ALA A 176 -5.71 9.18 10.36
CA ALA A 176 -4.62 8.61 11.14
C ALA A 176 -5.01 7.25 11.74
N TRP A 177 -6.24 7.13 12.25
CA TRP A 177 -6.73 5.86 12.80
C TRP A 177 -6.93 4.80 11.72
N ALA A 178 -7.53 5.17 10.58
CA ALA A 178 -7.72 4.27 9.44
C ALA A 178 -6.38 3.70 8.95
N ILE A 179 -5.37 4.57 8.82
CA ILE A 179 -4.02 4.18 8.38
C ILE A 179 -3.28 3.37 9.43
N HIS A 180 -3.46 3.69 10.71
CA HIS A 180 -2.89 2.86 11.76
C HIS A 180 -3.41 1.43 11.65
N ARG A 181 -4.73 1.26 11.48
CA ARG A 181 -5.37 -0.05 11.34
C ARG A 181 -4.94 -0.77 10.06
N GLU A 182 -4.86 -0.05 8.94
CA GLU A 182 -4.37 -0.58 7.67
C GLU A 182 -2.92 -1.04 7.79
N ASN A 183 -2.06 -0.23 8.42
CA ASN A 183 -0.64 -0.53 8.56
C ASN A 183 -0.37 -1.77 9.41
N GLN A 184 -1.18 -2.00 10.43
CA GLN A 184 -1.09 -3.23 11.22
C GLN A 184 -1.44 -4.48 10.39
N ARG A 185 -2.57 -4.46 9.68
CA ARG A 185 -3.05 -5.63 8.93
C ARG A 185 -2.23 -5.94 7.68
N ASN A 186 -1.84 -4.91 6.92
CA ASN A 186 -1.29 -5.11 5.58
C ASN A 186 0.23 -5.12 5.51
N PHE A 187 0.92 -4.67 6.57
CA PHE A 187 2.39 -4.62 6.58
C PHE A 187 3.03 -5.32 7.77
N LYS A 188 2.58 -5.05 9.01
CA LYS A 188 3.20 -5.71 10.18
C LYS A 188 2.98 -7.23 10.14
N GLU A 189 1.76 -7.67 9.88
CA GLU A 189 1.43 -9.09 9.90
C GLU A 189 2.13 -9.89 8.78
N PRO A 190 2.18 -9.41 7.50
CA PRO A 190 2.94 -10.11 6.47
C PRO A 190 4.46 -10.09 6.69
N LEU A 191 5.03 -8.99 7.18
CA LEU A 191 6.47 -8.92 7.48
C LEU A 191 6.86 -9.90 8.59
N ALA A 192 6.06 -9.99 9.65
CA ALA A 192 6.27 -10.95 10.73
C ALA A 192 6.27 -12.40 10.20
N ARG A 193 5.33 -12.74 9.31
CA ARG A 193 5.25 -14.08 8.69
C ARG A 193 6.46 -14.37 7.79
N PHE A 194 7.00 -13.38 7.07
CA PHE A 194 8.23 -13.57 6.28
C PHE A 194 9.47 -13.78 7.16
N ASP A 195 9.59 -13.02 8.25
CA ASP A 195 10.68 -13.18 9.22
C ASP A 195 10.59 -14.53 9.95
N GLU A 196 9.38 -15.07 10.15
CA GLU A 196 9.14 -16.40 10.72
C GLU A 196 9.64 -17.51 9.78
N VAL A 197 9.29 -17.46 8.50
CA VAL A 197 9.76 -18.42 7.47
C VAL A 197 11.29 -18.38 7.32
N LEU A 198 11.89 -17.18 7.34
CA LEU A 198 13.36 -17.03 7.28
C LEU A 198 14.06 -17.64 8.50
N LYS A 199 13.47 -17.50 9.70
CA LYS A 199 14.01 -18.10 10.93
C LYS A 199 13.90 -19.62 10.95
N GLU A 200 12.85 -20.19 10.36
CA GLU A 200 12.72 -21.65 10.20
C GLU A 200 13.84 -22.19 9.30
N PHE A 201 14.10 -21.53 8.18
CA PHE A 201 15.22 -21.85 7.28
C PHE A 201 16.61 -21.77 7.92
N GLU A 202 16.81 -20.86 8.87
CA GLU A 202 18.08 -20.70 9.58
C GLU A 202 18.26 -21.71 10.72
N ARG A 203 17.18 -22.34 11.22
CA ARG A 203 17.23 -23.36 12.28
C ARG A 203 17.40 -24.79 11.79
N GLU A 204 17.08 -25.07 10.53
CA GLU A 204 17.22 -26.40 9.92
C GLU A 204 18.62 -26.64 9.29
N LYS A 205 19.54 -25.67 9.42
CA LYS A 205 20.98 -25.86 9.20
C LYS A 205 21.70 -26.17 10.50
#